data_AF-G2GE77-F1
#
_entry.id   AF-G2GE77-F1
#
_cell.length_a   1.000
_cell.length_b   1.000
_cell.length_c   1.000
_cell.angle_alpha   90.00
_cell.angle_beta   90.00
_cell.angle_gamma   90.00
#
_symmetry.space_group_name_H-M   'P 1'
#
loop_
_entity.id
_entity.type
_entity.pdbx_description
1 polymer ?
#
loop_
_entity_poly.entity_id
_entity_poly.type
_entity_poly.pdbx_seq_one_letter_code
_entity_poly.pdbx_strand_id
1 'polypeptide(L)'
;MAELTEPGEPPRPSRPAAPRGPAASAGPGDPGALTGLVADVLRTPVEEVTEETGPATTSAWTSLRHVQIVSRVEQVYGIRFTGREARGCRTVGALRAALAGKLGAP
;
A
#
# COMPACT_ATOMS: atom_id res chain seq x y z
N MET A 1 -7.49 -40.36 -11.43
CA MET A 1 -7.13 -39.85 -10.09
C MET A 1 -6.42 -38.52 -10.30
N ALA A 2 -6.98 -37.44 -9.76
CA ALA A 2 -6.49 -36.09 -10.00
C ALA A 2 -5.40 -35.75 -8.97
N GLU A 3 -4.16 -35.62 -9.41
CA GLU A 3 -3.07 -35.10 -8.61
C GLU A 3 -3.06 -33.57 -8.80
N LEU A 4 -3.67 -32.87 -7.84
CA LEU A 4 -3.61 -31.42 -7.75
C LEU A 4 -2.17 -31.03 -7.40
N THR A 5 -1.47 -30.41 -8.36
CA THR A 5 -0.22 -29.70 -8.11
C THR A 5 -0.50 -28.53 -7.17
N GLU A 6 0.09 -28.58 -5.97
CA GLU A 6 0.09 -27.48 -5.01
C GLU A 6 0.98 -26.35 -5.56
N PRO A 7 0.46 -25.13 -5.80
CA PRO A 7 1.33 -24.03 -6.18
C PRO A 7 2.17 -23.62 -4.96
N GLY A 8 3.49 -23.71 -5.13
CA GLY A 8 4.49 -23.40 -4.11
C GLY A 8 4.22 -22.08 -3.38
N GLU A 9 4.15 -22.18 -2.06
CA GLU A 9 4.05 -21.05 -1.14
C GLU A 9 5.29 -20.15 -1.31
N PRO A 10 5.14 -18.84 -1.59
CA PRO A 10 6.28 -17.95 -1.71
C PRO A 10 7.01 -17.80 -0.36
N PRO A 11 8.33 -17.50 -0.37
CA PRO A 11 9.12 -17.45 0.86
C PRO A 11 8.55 -16.41 1.82
N ARG A 12 8.39 -16.80 3.09
CA ARG A 12 8.01 -15.90 4.19
C ARG A 12 9.02 -14.75 4.25
N PRO A 13 8.60 -13.48 4.11
CA PRO A 13 9.55 -12.38 4.28
C PRO A 13 10.03 -12.36 5.73
N SER A 14 11.36 -12.48 5.88
CA SER A 14 12.11 -12.39 7.12
C SER A 14 11.79 -11.08 7.84
N ARG A 15 11.48 -11.18 9.14
CA ARG A 15 11.26 -10.04 10.04
C ARG A 15 12.56 -9.25 10.27
N PRO A 16 12.64 -7.94 9.97
CA PRO A 16 13.50 -7.04 10.71
C PRO A 16 12.72 -6.43 11.88
N ALA A 17 13.36 -6.38 13.04
CA ALA A 17 12.88 -5.64 14.20
C ALA A 17 13.04 -4.13 13.97
N ALA A 18 12.05 -3.33 14.38
CA ALA A 18 12.27 -1.92 14.69
C ALA A 18 11.28 -1.43 15.75
N PRO A 19 11.74 -1.09 16.97
CA PRO A 19 10.99 -0.24 17.87
C PRO A 19 11.20 1.24 17.53
N ARG A 20 10.16 2.07 17.64
CA ARG A 20 10.12 3.33 18.42
C ARG A 20 9.10 4.35 17.88
N GLY A 21 8.11 4.63 18.73
CA GLY A 21 7.65 5.98 19.03
C GLY A 21 6.51 6.55 18.16
N PRO A 22 5.64 7.41 18.74
CA PRO A 22 4.54 8.04 18.02
C PRO A 22 5.10 9.09 17.06
N ALA A 23 4.95 8.86 15.75
CA ALA A 23 5.25 9.84 14.73
C ALA A 23 4.22 10.98 14.80
N ALA A 24 4.58 12.01 15.56
CA ALA A 24 3.88 13.27 15.64
C ALA A 24 3.95 14.00 14.28
N SER A 25 2.79 14.44 13.80
CA SER A 25 2.62 15.43 12.73
C SER A 25 3.18 15.02 11.35
N ALA A 26 2.67 13.92 10.79
CA ALA A 26 2.82 13.61 9.37
C ALA A 26 2.02 14.63 8.53
N GLY A 27 2.71 15.57 7.88
CA GLY A 27 2.12 16.45 6.88
C GLY A 27 1.61 15.65 5.66
N PRO A 28 0.80 16.26 4.77
CA PRO A 28 0.21 15.59 3.60
C PRO A 28 1.24 15.26 2.50
N GLY A 29 2.54 15.28 2.78
CA GLY A 29 3.62 14.79 1.90
C GLY A 29 4.47 13.70 2.54
N ASP A 30 4.14 13.28 3.76
CA ASP A 30 4.97 12.36 4.53
C ASP A 30 4.69 10.89 4.16
N PRO A 31 5.73 10.06 4.01
CA PRO A 31 5.55 8.63 3.76
C PRO A 31 4.74 7.93 4.86
N GLY A 32 4.79 8.40 6.11
CA GLY A 32 3.99 7.85 7.21
C GLY A 32 2.49 8.07 7.04
N ALA A 33 2.08 9.16 6.36
CA ALA A 33 0.67 9.45 6.11
C ALA A 33 0.05 8.48 5.10
N LEU A 34 0.79 8.11 4.04
CA LEU A 34 0.34 7.13 3.04
C LEU A 34 0.19 5.74 3.67
N THR A 35 1.19 5.30 4.44
CA THR A 35 1.17 3.99 5.10
C THR A 35 0.01 3.90 6.10
N GLY A 36 -0.24 4.96 6.89
CA GLY A 36 -1.38 5.02 7.81
C GLY A 36 -2.74 4.95 7.12
N LEU A 37 -2.89 5.61 5.97
CA LEU A 37 -4.09 5.55 5.16
C LEU A 37 -4.34 4.14 4.61
N VAL A 38 -3.30 3.49 4.11
CA VAL A 38 -3.40 2.12 3.61
C VAL A 38 -3.75 1.17 4.77
N ALA A 39 -3.11 1.31 5.92
CA ALA A 39 -3.38 0.52 7.12
C ALA A 39 -4.84 0.63 7.58
N ASP A 40 -5.41 1.84 7.58
CA ASP A 40 -6.82 2.07 7.92
C ASP A 40 -7.77 1.32 6.97
N VAL A 41 -7.54 1.41 5.65
CA VAL A 41 -8.36 0.73 4.65
C VAL A 41 -8.21 -0.80 4.71
N LEU A 42 -6.98 -1.27 4.93
CA LEU A 42 -6.70 -2.70 5.10
C LEU A 42 -7.23 -3.24 6.44
N ARG A 43 -7.53 -2.36 7.41
CA ARG A 43 -7.87 -2.71 8.80
C ARG A 43 -6.77 -3.54 9.46
N THR A 44 -5.53 -3.17 9.18
CA THR A 44 -4.30 -3.82 9.66
C THR A 44 -3.45 -2.75 10.36
N PRO A 45 -2.66 -3.10 11.39
CA PRO A 45 -1.74 -2.16 12.01
C PRO A 45 -0.77 -1.56 10.98
N VAL A 46 -0.51 -0.25 11.10
CA VAL A 46 0.41 0.49 10.22
C VAL A 46 1.82 -0.11 10.21
N GLU A 47 2.19 -0.78 11.30
CA GLU A 47 3.47 -1.46 11.50
C GLU A 47 3.64 -2.68 10.57
N GLU A 48 2.54 -3.31 10.15
CA GLU A 48 2.56 -4.43 9.20
C GLU A 48 2.47 -3.97 7.73
N VAL A 49 2.21 -2.67 7.51
CA VAL A 49 2.14 -2.11 6.16
C VAL A 49 3.53 -1.62 5.75
N THR A 50 4.08 -2.27 4.74
CA THR A 50 5.39 -1.98 4.13
C THR A 50 5.21 -1.52 2.68
N GLU A 51 6.30 -1.07 2.05
CA GLU A 51 6.29 -0.65 0.64
C GLU A 51 5.90 -1.80 -0.32
N GLU A 52 6.11 -3.04 0.11
CA GLU A 52 5.77 -4.26 -0.64
C GLU A 52 4.35 -4.77 -0.36
N THR A 53 3.64 -4.18 0.60
CA THR A 53 2.26 -4.53 0.92
C THR A 53 1.36 -4.29 -0.29
N GLY A 54 0.71 -5.36 -0.75
CA GLY A 54 -0.12 -5.41 -1.94
C GLY A 54 -0.89 -6.73 -2.03
N PRO A 55 -1.63 -6.99 -3.13
CA PRO A 55 -2.44 -8.20 -3.28
C PRO A 55 -1.59 -9.49 -3.33
N ALA A 56 -0.29 -9.38 -3.61
CA ALA A 56 0.64 -10.51 -3.61
C ALA A 56 1.15 -10.88 -2.21
N THR A 57 1.15 -9.92 -1.27
CA THR A 57 1.75 -10.08 0.07
C THR A 57 0.70 -10.12 1.18
N THR A 58 -0.51 -9.59 0.95
CA THR A 58 -1.61 -9.65 1.91
C THR A 58 -2.96 -9.93 1.25
N SER A 59 -3.68 -10.93 1.76
CA SER A 59 -5.07 -11.21 1.36
C SER A 59 -6.05 -10.12 1.82
N ALA A 60 -5.62 -9.22 2.72
CA ALA A 60 -6.41 -8.07 3.08
C ALA A 60 -6.62 -7.15 1.87
N TRP A 61 -5.68 -7.10 0.93
CA TRP A 61 -5.74 -6.23 -0.25
C TRP A 61 -6.62 -6.83 -1.35
N THR A 62 -7.93 -6.58 -1.24
CA THR A 62 -8.95 -7.00 -2.22
C THR A 62 -9.19 -5.94 -3.29
N SER A 63 -9.90 -6.27 -4.37
CA SER A 63 -10.31 -5.29 -5.39
C SER A 63 -11.07 -4.09 -4.81
N LEU A 64 -11.94 -4.32 -3.83
CA LEU A 64 -12.69 -3.25 -3.15
C LEU A 64 -11.75 -2.33 -2.37
N ARG A 65 -10.85 -2.89 -1.56
CA ARG A 65 -9.88 -2.12 -0.79
C ARG A 65 -8.89 -1.37 -1.68
N HIS A 66 -8.49 -1.96 -2.80
CA HIS A 66 -7.66 -1.28 -3.78
C HIS A 66 -8.33 0.00 -4.29
N VAL A 67 -9.60 -0.06 -4.69
CA VAL A 67 -10.36 1.12 -5.12
C VAL A 67 -10.49 2.14 -3.98
N GLN A 68 -10.76 1.69 -2.75
CA GLN A 68 -10.85 2.57 -1.58
C GLN A 68 -9.52 3.27 -1.26
N ILE A 69 -8.40 2.56 -1.32
CA ILE A 69 -7.05 3.13 -1.13
C ILE A 69 -6.81 4.21 -2.17
N VAL A 70 -7.01 3.91 -3.46
CA VAL A 70 -6.79 4.86 -4.55
C VAL A 70 -7.66 6.11 -4.35
N SER A 71 -8.97 5.94 -4.13
CA SER A 71 -9.85 7.09 -3.88
C SER A 71 -9.45 7.88 -2.64
N ARG A 72 -9.04 7.24 -1.55
CA ARG A 72 -8.65 7.95 -0.33
C ARG A 72 -7.36 8.74 -0.52
N VAL A 73 -6.39 8.19 -1.25
CA VAL A 73 -5.16 8.91 -1.63
C VAL A 73 -5.50 10.12 -2.52
N GLU A 74 -6.37 9.95 -3.52
CA GLU A 74 -6.83 11.07 -4.36
C GLU A 74 -7.46 12.19 -3.54
N GLN A 75 -8.32 11.85 -2.57
CA GLN A 75 -8.97 12.84 -1.70
C GLN A 75 -7.99 13.55 -0.74
N VAL A 76 -7.07 12.81 -0.12
CA VAL A 76 -6.15 13.34 0.90
C VAL A 76 -5.08 14.23 0.27
N TYR A 77 -4.55 13.83 -0.89
CA TYR A 77 -3.48 14.55 -1.57
C TYR A 77 -4.00 15.50 -2.65
N GLY A 78 -5.31 15.53 -2.91
CA GLY A 78 -5.92 16.39 -3.91
C GLY A 78 -5.52 16.06 -5.36
N ILE A 79 -5.07 14.84 -5.61
CA ILE A 79 -4.65 14.38 -6.94
C ILE A 79 -5.71 13.50 -7.61
N ARG A 80 -5.55 13.29 -8.91
CA ARG A 80 -6.36 12.33 -9.69
C ARG A 80 -5.45 11.29 -10.31
N PHE A 81 -5.70 10.02 -10.02
CA PHE A 81 -5.04 8.93 -10.71
C PHE A 81 -5.79 8.60 -11.99
N THR A 82 -5.05 8.30 -13.06
CA THR A 82 -5.68 7.75 -14.26
C THR A 82 -6.01 6.28 -14.03
N GLY A 83 -6.97 5.72 -14.77
CA GLY A 83 -7.29 4.29 -14.67
C GLY A 83 -6.10 3.35 -15.01
N ARG A 84 -5.05 3.86 -15.67
CA ARG A 84 -3.79 3.12 -15.88
C ARG A 84 -2.92 3.13 -14.62
N GLU A 85 -2.79 4.29 -13.98
CA GLU A 85 -2.01 4.44 -12.75
C GLU A 85 -2.66 3.72 -11.59
N ALA A 86 -3.97 3.86 -11.40
CA ALA A 86 -4.71 3.13 -10.36
C ALA A 86 -4.45 1.63 -10.48
N ARG A 87 -4.55 1.05 -11.69
CA ARG A 87 -4.26 -0.38 -11.93
C ARG A 87 -2.81 -0.77 -11.68
N GLY A 88 -1.86 0.16 -11.80
CA GLY A 88 -0.44 -0.06 -11.52
C GLY A 88 -0.08 0.11 -10.04
N CYS A 89 -0.89 0.86 -9.29
CA CYS A 89 -0.74 1.15 -7.86
C CYS A 89 -1.15 -0.02 -6.96
N ARG A 90 -0.57 -1.21 -7.19
CA ARG A 90 -0.90 -2.44 -6.47
C ARG A 90 -0.12 -2.63 -5.18
N THR A 91 0.88 -1.81 -4.93
CA THR A 91 1.66 -1.84 -3.70
C THR A 91 1.78 -0.45 -3.11
N VAL A 92 2.08 -0.36 -1.81
CA VAL A 92 2.31 0.92 -1.14
C VAL A 92 3.47 1.70 -1.78
N GLY A 93 4.55 1.01 -2.16
CA GLY A 93 5.67 1.61 -2.89
C GLY A 93 5.27 2.15 -4.27
N ALA A 94 4.41 1.43 -5.01
CA ALA A 94 3.89 1.90 -6.29
C ALA A 94 2.99 3.14 -6.13
N LEU A 95 2.12 3.15 -5.10
CA LEU A 95 1.31 4.32 -4.74
C LEU A 95 2.19 5.52 -4.40
N ARG A 96 3.24 5.30 -3.60
CA ARG A 96 4.19 6.33 -3.20
C ARG A 96 4.93 6.92 -4.40
N ALA A 97 5.41 6.06 -5.30
CA ALA A 97 6.09 6.49 -6.52
C ALA A 97 5.16 7.28 -7.45
N ALA A 98 3.92 6.80 -7.62
CA ALA A 98 2.92 7.50 -8.44
C ALA A 98 2.57 8.87 -7.85
N LEU A 99 2.41 8.95 -6.52
CA LEU A 99 2.18 10.20 -5.81
C LEU A 99 3.37 11.16 -5.93
N ALA A 100 4.60 10.68 -5.73
CA ALA A 100 5.81 11.47 -5.89
C ALA A 100 5.94 12.02 -7.32
N GLY A 101 5.56 11.23 -8.33
CA GLY A 101 5.49 11.68 -9.72
C GLY A 101 4.46 12.79 -9.96
N LYS A 102 3.39 12.87 -9.16
CA LYS A 102 2.40 13.97 -9.23
C LYS A 102 2.86 15.22 -8.48
N LEU A 103 3.47 15.05 -7.31
CA LEU A 103 3.87 16.16 -6.43
C LEU A 103 5.24 16.77 -6.83
N GLY A 104 6.10 15.99 -7.48
CA GLY A 104 7.46 16.39 -7.88
C GLY A 104 7.61 16.74 -9.36
N ALA A 105 6.52 16.75 -10.15
CA ALA A 105 6.57 17.31 -11.49
C ALA A 105 6.49 18.85 -11.41
N PRO A 106 7.45 19.60 -11.98
CA PRO A 106 7.43 21.07 -12.00
C PRO A 106 6.28 21.63 -12.84
#